data_AF-A0A519LUF1-F1
#
_entry.id   AF-A0A519LUF1-F1
#
_cell.length_a   1.000
_cell.length_b   1.000
_cell.length_c   1.000
_cell.angle_alpha   90.00
_cell.angle_beta   90.00
_cell.angle_gamma   90.00
#
_symmetry.space_group_name_H-M   'P 1'
#
loop_
_entity.id
_entity.type
_entity.pdbx_description
1 polymer ?
#
loop_
_entity_poly.entity_id
_entity_poly.type
_entity_poly.pdbx_seq_one_letter_code
_entity_poly.pdbx_strand_id
1 'polypeptide(L)'
;VGTMNPEEGELRPQLLDRFGLSVALHNPADAGTRQAIVRARLAFEADPAAVVARYAAAQAALVASVVRARAALAGLEWSDAVVQHAAGLALAAGVDGIRADLVMLRAARALAALDQQTSVRVEHVDAVAELALAHRRGENSAGPAGPAGPAGAAGMAPPSGAAQPPSLSSPSPSPSRPSPASGQAAGSSQDAPEGDWGALPPEPQTMARVRSTGAWPPKKA
;
A
#
# COMPACT_ATOMS: atom_id res chain seq x y z
N VAL A 1 -11.62 5.57 -3.72
CA VAL A 1 -10.96 5.22 -2.44
C VAL A 1 -11.64 3.96 -1.94
N GLY A 2 -10.87 2.92 -1.61
CA GLY A 2 -11.41 1.70 -0.98
C GLY A 2 -11.13 1.74 0.53
N THR A 3 -12.06 1.25 1.33
CA THR A 3 -11.89 1.07 2.77
C THR A 3 -11.93 -0.42 3.10
N MET A 4 -11.08 -0.86 4.01
CA MET A 4 -11.03 -2.25 4.46
C MET A 4 -11.12 -2.28 5.98
N ASN A 5 -11.92 -3.21 6.50
CA ASN A 5 -11.94 -3.55 7.91
C ASN A 5 -11.08 -4.82 8.10
N PRO A 6 -9.95 -4.74 8.83
CA PRO A 6 -9.08 -5.91 9.02
C PRO A 6 -9.79 -7.08 9.73
N GLU A 7 -10.83 -6.81 10.51
CA GLU A 7 -11.63 -7.83 11.20
C GLU A 7 -12.47 -8.69 10.23
N GLU A 8 -12.69 -8.24 9.00
CA GLU A 8 -13.44 -8.96 7.96
C GLU A 8 -12.58 -9.94 7.16
N GLY A 9 -11.29 -10.03 7.50
CA GLY A 9 -10.31 -10.89 6.86
C GLY A 9 -9.40 -10.17 5.88
N GLU A 10 -8.33 -10.86 5.47
CA GLU A 10 -7.29 -10.28 4.63
C GLU A 10 -7.67 -10.28 3.15
N LEU A 11 -7.44 -9.13 2.49
CA LEU A 11 -7.58 -9.04 1.05
C LEU A 11 -6.53 -9.91 0.36
N ARG A 12 -6.96 -10.55 -0.73
CA ARG A 12 -6.05 -11.31 -1.59
C ARG A 12 -4.89 -10.40 -2.06
N PRO A 13 -3.63 -10.87 -2.03
CA PRO A 13 -2.46 -10.06 -2.40
C PRO A 13 -2.57 -9.42 -3.80
N GLN A 14 -3.26 -10.09 -4.74
CA GLN A 14 -3.47 -9.60 -6.10
C GLN A 14 -4.36 -8.33 -6.16
N LEU A 15 -5.23 -8.13 -5.17
CA LEU A 15 -6.05 -6.93 -5.06
C LEU A 15 -5.28 -5.79 -4.36
N LEU A 16 -4.52 -6.12 -3.31
CA LEU A 16 -3.66 -5.16 -2.62
C LEU A 16 -2.68 -4.52 -3.60
N ASP A 17 -2.05 -5.32 -4.47
CA ASP A 17 -1.10 -4.83 -5.47
C ASP A 17 -1.71 -3.84 -6.48
N ARG A 18 -3.04 -3.79 -6.64
CA ARG A 18 -3.72 -2.83 -7.52
C ARG A 18 -3.98 -1.49 -6.84
N PHE A 19 -3.90 -1.40 -5.51
CA PHE A 19 -3.93 -0.12 -4.82
C PHE A 19 -2.58 0.58 -4.99
N GLY A 20 -2.65 1.86 -5.38
CA GLY A 20 -1.47 2.71 -5.47
C GLY A 20 -0.93 2.99 -4.06
N LEU A 21 -1.73 3.70 -3.26
CA LEU A 21 -1.36 4.10 -1.90
C LEU A 21 -2.27 3.42 -0.89
N SER A 22 -1.70 3.05 0.25
CA SER A 22 -2.38 2.53 1.44
C SER A 22 -2.04 3.39 2.65
N VAL A 23 -3.02 3.60 3.52
CA VAL A 23 -2.84 4.32 4.78
C VAL A 23 -3.56 3.56 5.89
N ALA A 24 -2.82 3.23 6.95
CA ALA A 24 -3.39 2.65 8.15
C ALA A 24 -3.85 3.77 9.08
N LEU A 25 -5.14 3.81 9.39
CA LEU A 25 -5.72 4.75 10.33
C LEU A 25 -5.88 4.07 11.69
N HIS A 26 -5.37 4.73 12.73
CA HIS A 26 -5.50 4.25 14.12
C HIS A 26 -6.45 5.15 14.89
N ASN A 27 -7.20 4.57 15.82
CA ASN A 27 -8.02 5.36 16.72
C ASN A 27 -7.12 6.21 17.64
N PRO A 28 -7.46 7.50 17.85
CA PRO A 28 -6.68 8.37 18.73
C PRO A 28 -6.70 7.84 20.16
N ALA A 29 -5.51 7.57 20.71
CA ALA A 29 -5.34 7.08 22.08
C ALA A 29 -5.34 8.20 23.14
N ASP A 30 -5.00 9.43 22.73
CA ASP A 30 -4.93 10.60 23.62
C ASP A 30 -6.33 11.17 23.92
N ALA A 31 -6.62 11.37 25.21
CA ALA A 31 -7.90 11.91 25.67
C ALA A 31 -8.16 13.33 25.15
N GLY A 32 -7.13 14.16 25.04
CA GLY A 32 -7.26 15.53 24.53
C GLY A 32 -7.72 15.55 23.07
N THR A 33 -7.08 14.73 22.24
CA THR A 33 -7.42 14.54 20.83
C THR A 33 -8.85 14.00 20.67
N ARG A 34 -9.23 12.99 21.46
CA ARG A 34 -10.61 12.46 21.45
C ARG A 34 -11.63 13.53 21.83
N GLN A 35 -11.34 14.32 22.86
CA GLN A 35 -12.21 15.40 23.31
C GLN A 35 -12.37 16.48 22.23
N ALA A 36 -11.29 16.84 21.52
CA ALA A 36 -11.32 17.79 20.42
C ALA A 36 -12.19 17.30 19.25
N ILE A 37 -12.07 16.01 18.88
CA ILE A 37 -12.88 15.39 17.82
C ILE A 37 -14.37 15.41 18.19
N VAL A 38 -14.71 14.98 19.41
CA VAL A 38 -16.11 14.99 19.89
C VAL A 38 -16.67 16.42 19.90
N ARG A 39 -15.90 17.40 20.39
CA ARG A 39 -16.32 18.80 20.36
C ARG A 39 -16.53 19.33 18.94
N ALA A 40 -15.64 19.00 18.01
CA ALA A 40 -15.80 19.40 16.62
C ALA A 40 -17.08 18.81 16.00
N ARG A 41 -17.37 17.53 16.31
CA ARG A 41 -18.59 16.88 15.85
C ARG A 41 -19.87 17.51 16.45
N LEU A 42 -19.90 17.73 17.76
CA LEU A 42 -21.03 18.37 18.44
C LEU A 42 -21.25 19.81 17.94
N ALA A 43 -20.19 20.56 17.68
CA ALA A 43 -20.29 21.90 17.09
C ALA A 43 -20.90 21.86 15.69
N PHE A 44 -20.52 20.87 14.88
CA PHE A 44 -21.11 20.67 13.55
C PHE A 44 -22.57 20.25 13.62
N GLU A 45 -22.97 19.43 14.60
CA GLU A 45 -24.37 19.05 14.79
C GLU A 45 -25.24 20.22 15.25
N ALA A 46 -24.70 21.11 16.09
CA ALA A 46 -25.42 22.29 16.57
C ALA A 46 -25.59 23.36 15.49
N ASP A 47 -24.55 23.64 14.71
CA ASP A 47 -24.60 24.60 13.60
C ASP A 47 -23.58 24.23 12.51
N PRO A 48 -24.00 23.46 11.49
CA PRO A 48 -23.14 23.10 10.38
C PRO A 48 -22.62 24.32 9.60
N ALA A 49 -23.46 25.36 9.46
CA ALA A 49 -23.13 26.52 8.65
C ALA A 49 -22.03 27.37 9.30
N ALA A 50 -22.07 27.54 10.63
CA ALA A 50 -21.01 28.21 11.38
C ALA A 50 -19.67 27.47 11.28
N VAL A 51 -19.68 26.14 11.33
CA VAL A 51 -18.44 25.35 11.15
C VAL A 51 -17.90 25.52 9.74
N VAL A 52 -18.73 25.42 8.70
CA VAL A 52 -18.30 25.63 7.31
C VAL A 52 -17.72 27.03 7.14
N ALA A 53 -18.39 28.07 7.65
CA ALA A 53 -17.90 29.45 7.59
C ALA A 53 -16.55 29.61 8.29
N ARG A 54 -16.37 28.98 9.45
CA ARG A 54 -15.12 29.01 10.23
C ARG A 54 -13.94 28.43 9.45
N TYR A 55 -14.14 27.37 8.68
CA TYR A 55 -13.07 26.69 7.93
C TYR A 55 -12.96 27.13 6.45
N ALA A 56 -13.86 27.99 5.97
CA ALA A 56 -13.93 28.38 4.57
C ALA A 56 -12.61 28.93 4.01
N ALA A 57 -11.91 29.79 4.75
CA ALA A 57 -10.63 30.36 4.32
C ALA A 57 -9.53 29.29 4.20
N ALA A 58 -9.42 28.40 5.18
CA ALA A 58 -8.43 27.30 5.17
C ALA A 58 -8.73 26.30 4.04
N GLN A 59 -10.00 25.98 3.82
CA GLN A 59 -10.43 25.12 2.71
C GLN A 59 -10.14 25.76 1.35
N ALA A 60 -10.41 27.06 1.17
CA ALA A 60 -10.09 27.78 -0.06
C ALA A 60 -8.57 27.79 -0.33
N ALA A 61 -7.75 27.98 0.71
CA ALA A 61 -6.30 27.92 0.59
C ALA A 61 -5.80 26.54 0.15
N LEU A 62 -6.39 25.47 0.71
CA LEU A 62 -6.08 24.09 0.33
C LEU A 62 -6.51 23.78 -1.12
N VAL A 63 -7.71 24.21 -1.53
CA VAL A 63 -8.14 24.07 -2.93
C VAL A 63 -7.18 24.78 -3.87
N ALA A 64 -6.78 26.01 -3.54
CA ALA A 64 -5.83 26.77 -4.33
C ALA A 64 -4.45 26.09 -4.40
N SER A 65 -3.95 25.49 -3.31
CA SER A 65 -2.68 24.75 -3.32
C SER A 65 -2.74 23.51 -4.22
N VAL A 66 -3.84 22.74 -4.16
CA VAL A 66 -4.05 21.57 -5.02
C VAL A 66 -4.13 21.98 -6.50
N VAL A 67 -4.83 23.07 -6.84
CA VAL A 67 -4.90 23.57 -8.21
C VAL A 67 -3.52 23.97 -8.74
N ARG A 68 -2.73 24.69 -7.94
CA ARG A 68 -1.34 25.04 -8.31
C ARG A 68 -0.47 23.81 -8.49
N ALA A 69 -0.56 22.82 -7.58
CA ALA A 69 0.19 21.58 -7.66
C ALA A 69 -0.12 20.80 -8.96
N ARG A 70 -1.40 20.68 -9.31
CA ARG A 70 -1.83 20.02 -10.56
C ARG A 70 -1.26 20.71 -11.80
N ALA A 71 -1.24 22.04 -11.82
CA ALA A 71 -0.66 22.81 -12.92
C ALA A 71 0.87 22.66 -13.01
N ALA A 72 1.56 22.63 -11.87
CA ALA A 72 3.01 22.47 -11.80
C ALA A 72 3.48 21.05 -12.14
N LEU A 73 2.62 20.04 -11.97
CA LEU A 73 2.97 18.63 -12.07
C LEU A 73 3.75 18.33 -13.36
N ALA A 74 3.30 18.81 -14.52
CA ALA A 74 3.91 18.54 -15.82
C ALA A 74 5.36 19.05 -15.96
N GLY A 75 5.73 20.12 -15.24
CA GLY A 75 7.06 20.72 -15.27
C GLY A 75 8.08 20.12 -14.30
N LEU A 76 7.63 19.27 -13.36
CA LEU A 76 8.52 18.60 -12.42
C LEU A 76 9.26 17.43 -13.07
N GLU A 77 10.59 17.53 -13.06
CA GLU A 77 11.51 16.48 -13.49
C GLU A 77 12.11 15.75 -12.27
N TRP A 78 12.53 14.52 -12.50
CA TRP A 78 13.26 13.68 -11.55
C TRP A 78 14.64 13.37 -12.10
N SER A 79 15.65 13.38 -11.22
CA SER A 79 17.00 12.95 -11.57
C SER A 79 17.12 11.42 -11.54
N ASP A 80 18.17 10.90 -12.18
CA ASP A 80 18.46 9.46 -12.11
C ASP A 80 18.68 8.99 -10.66
N ALA A 81 19.19 9.85 -9.78
CA ALA A 81 19.34 9.54 -8.35
C ALA A 81 17.98 9.26 -7.67
N VAL A 82 16.93 10.02 -8.02
CA VAL A 82 15.58 9.81 -7.47
C VAL A 82 15.01 8.48 -7.96
N VAL A 83 15.19 8.16 -9.25
CA VAL A 83 14.74 6.90 -9.83
C VAL A 83 15.47 5.71 -9.24
N GLN A 84 16.80 5.81 -9.09
CA GLN A 84 17.63 4.78 -8.46
C GLN A 84 17.24 4.57 -7.00
N HIS A 85 16.96 5.64 -6.25
CA HIS A 85 16.54 5.54 -4.87
C HIS A 85 15.19 4.84 -4.72
N ALA A 86 14.20 5.21 -5.54
CA ALA A 86 12.91 4.55 -5.56
C ALA A 86 13.03 3.04 -5.87
N ALA A 87 13.87 2.68 -6.82
CA ALA A 87 14.15 1.28 -7.14
C ALA A 87 14.85 0.53 -6.00
N GLY A 88 15.80 1.18 -5.33
CA GLY A 88 16.47 0.64 -4.14
C GLY A 88 15.48 0.33 -3.01
N LEU A 89 14.52 1.23 -2.74
CA LEU A 89 13.49 1.01 -1.74
C LEU A 89 12.52 -0.11 -2.12
N ALA A 90 12.10 -0.19 -3.39
CA ALA A 90 11.23 -1.26 -3.87
C ALA A 90 11.89 -2.64 -3.72
N LEU A 91 13.17 -2.75 -4.09
CA LEU A 91 13.97 -3.97 -3.92
C LEU A 91 14.15 -4.34 -2.45
N ALA A 92 14.48 -3.36 -1.59
CA ALA A 92 14.65 -3.58 -0.16
C ALA A 92 13.35 -4.04 0.53
N ALA A 93 12.20 -3.60 0.03
CA ALA A 93 10.88 -4.02 0.50
C ALA A 93 10.45 -5.41 -0.01
N GLY A 94 11.24 -6.06 -0.87
CA GLY A 94 10.93 -7.38 -1.42
C GLY A 94 9.69 -7.41 -2.33
N VAL A 95 9.33 -6.25 -2.91
CA VAL A 95 8.17 -6.15 -3.79
C VAL A 95 8.52 -6.67 -5.18
N ASP A 96 7.64 -7.48 -5.77
CA ASP A 96 7.80 -7.97 -7.13
C ASP A 96 7.26 -6.97 -8.17
N GLY A 97 7.95 -6.87 -9.30
CA GLY A 97 7.62 -6.00 -10.42
C GLY A 97 7.86 -4.51 -10.19
N ILE A 98 7.62 -3.72 -11.26
CA ILE A 98 7.97 -2.28 -11.30
C ILE A 98 6.88 -1.33 -10.76
N ARG A 99 5.77 -1.90 -10.27
CA ARG A 99 4.57 -1.11 -9.97
C ARG A 99 4.78 -0.25 -8.73
N ALA A 100 5.48 -0.77 -7.72
CA ALA A 100 5.88 0.00 -6.55
C ALA A 100 6.71 1.23 -6.94
N ASP A 101 7.71 1.05 -7.80
CA ASP A 101 8.59 2.11 -8.29
C ASP A 101 7.80 3.23 -8.95
N LEU A 102 6.92 2.88 -9.90
CA LEU A 102 6.11 3.85 -10.64
C LEU A 102 5.15 4.61 -9.72
N VAL A 103 4.54 3.93 -8.76
CA VAL A 103 3.63 4.55 -7.81
C VAL A 103 4.39 5.48 -6.86
N MET A 104 5.53 5.06 -6.32
CA MET A 104 6.37 5.90 -5.47
C MET A 104 6.83 7.16 -6.21
N LEU A 105 7.33 7.03 -7.44
CA LEU A 105 7.78 8.18 -8.23
C LEU A 105 6.63 9.15 -8.54
N ARG A 106 5.44 8.64 -8.89
CA ARG A 106 4.25 9.47 -9.12
C ARG A 106 3.80 10.19 -7.85
N ALA A 107 3.80 9.50 -6.71
CA ALA A 107 3.44 10.07 -5.42
C ALA A 107 4.47 11.13 -4.97
N ALA A 108 5.77 10.86 -5.14
CA ALA A 108 6.85 11.79 -4.81
C ALA A 108 6.77 13.07 -5.66
N ARG A 109 6.43 12.94 -6.96
CA ARG A 109 6.19 14.10 -7.83
C ARG A 109 4.94 14.88 -7.43
N ALA A 110 3.87 14.20 -7.02
CA ALA A 110 2.68 14.86 -6.52
C ALA A 110 2.96 15.63 -5.21
N LEU A 111 3.75 15.05 -4.30
CA LEU A 111 4.19 15.70 -3.06
C LEU A 111 5.07 16.91 -3.35
N ALA A 112 6.08 16.77 -4.21
CA ALA A 112 6.93 17.87 -4.63
C ALA A 112 6.12 19.04 -5.23
N ALA A 113 5.08 18.74 -6.03
CA ALA A 113 4.18 19.74 -6.59
C ALA A 113 3.33 20.44 -5.51
N LEU A 114 2.86 19.69 -4.52
CA LEU A 114 2.07 20.22 -3.40
C LEU A 114 2.92 21.13 -2.51
N ASP A 115 4.18 20.76 -2.30
CA ASP A 115 5.19 21.53 -1.57
C ASP A 115 5.79 22.68 -2.40
N GLN A 116 5.30 22.88 -3.63
CA GLN A 116 5.73 23.94 -4.56
C GLN A 116 7.23 23.93 -4.87
N GLN A 117 7.81 22.73 -4.93
CA GLN A 117 9.20 22.51 -5.33
C GLN A 117 9.35 22.60 -6.85
N THR A 118 10.57 22.88 -7.32
CA THR A 118 10.89 22.95 -8.75
C THR A 118 11.40 21.62 -9.33
N SER A 119 11.79 20.68 -8.47
CA SER A 119 12.28 19.35 -8.86
C SER A 119 11.90 18.28 -7.83
N VAL A 120 11.75 17.04 -8.27
CA VAL A 120 11.59 15.91 -7.36
C VAL A 120 12.95 15.59 -6.73
N ARG A 121 12.96 15.30 -5.43
CA ARG A 121 14.15 14.96 -4.65
C ARG A 121 13.92 13.65 -3.93
N VAL A 122 15.00 13.08 -3.40
CA VAL A 122 15.00 11.80 -2.67
C VAL A 122 14.08 11.86 -1.44
N GLU A 123 14.05 12.99 -0.73
CA GLU A 123 13.23 13.12 0.48
C GLU A 123 11.72 13.02 0.19
N HIS A 124 11.29 13.40 -1.01
CA HIS A 124 9.89 13.22 -1.43
C HIS A 124 9.56 11.74 -1.65
N VAL A 125 10.54 10.94 -2.10
CA VAL A 125 10.37 9.49 -2.24
C VAL A 125 10.27 8.86 -0.85
N ASP A 126 11.15 9.24 0.07
CA ASP A 126 11.12 8.73 1.45
C ASP A 126 9.78 9.00 2.14
N ALA A 127 9.24 10.20 1.97
CA ALA A 127 7.97 10.61 2.58
C ALA A 127 6.75 9.81 2.08
N VAL A 128 6.79 9.28 0.86
CA VAL A 128 5.68 8.51 0.26
C VAL A 128 5.93 7.01 0.20
N ALA A 129 7.14 6.57 0.52
CA ALA A 129 7.56 5.18 0.39
C ALA A 129 6.65 4.24 1.19
N GLU A 130 6.37 4.58 2.45
CA GLU A 130 5.50 3.75 3.29
C GLU A 130 4.08 3.62 2.71
N LEU A 131 3.53 4.72 2.20
CA LEU A 131 2.19 4.72 1.59
C LEU A 131 2.12 3.83 0.35
N ALA A 132 3.20 3.72 -0.41
CA ALA A 132 3.24 2.90 -1.62
C ALA A 132 3.62 1.43 -1.36
N LEU A 133 4.41 1.17 -0.32
CA LEU A 133 5.04 -0.13 -0.07
C LEU A 133 4.37 -0.95 1.04
N ALA A 134 3.71 -0.33 2.03
CA ALA A 134 3.19 -1.02 3.21
C ALA A 134 2.34 -2.25 2.88
N HIS A 135 1.42 -2.11 1.91
CA HIS A 135 0.52 -3.18 1.46
C HIS A 135 1.10 -4.12 0.41
N ARG A 136 2.35 -3.90 -0.01
CA ARG A 136 3.07 -4.71 -1.02
C ARG A 136 4.15 -5.58 -0.40
N ARG A 137 4.57 -5.29 0.84
CA ARG A 137 5.48 -6.16 1.58
C ARG A 137 4.78 -7.49 1.81
N GLY A 138 5.35 -8.55 1.27
CA GLY A 138 4.86 -9.90 1.56
C GLY A 138 5.21 -10.28 2.99
N GLU A 139 4.42 -11.17 3.60
CA GLU A 139 4.82 -11.89 4.81
C GLU A 139 6.13 -12.69 4.59
N ASN A 140 6.47 -12.99 3.33
CA ASN A 140 7.73 -13.61 2.93
C ASN A 140 8.97 -12.71 3.00
N SER A 141 8.84 -11.43 3.38
CA SER A 141 9.99 -10.56 3.66
C SER A 141 10.48 -10.63 5.11
N ALA A 142 9.89 -11.48 5.95
CA ALA A 142 10.63 -12.02 7.08
C ALA A 142 11.80 -12.85 6.51
N GLY A 143 12.97 -12.23 6.40
CA GLY A 143 14.18 -12.94 5.98
C GLY A 143 14.38 -14.22 6.80
N PRO A 144 15.05 -15.25 6.26
CA PRO A 144 15.27 -16.48 6.99
C PRO A 144 15.98 -16.12 8.29
N ALA A 145 15.31 -16.33 9.43
CA ALA A 145 15.99 -16.43 10.72
C ALA A 145 17.02 -17.56 10.55
N GLY A 146 18.26 -17.16 10.27
CA GLY A 146 19.36 -18.11 10.15
C GLY A 146 19.42 -18.94 11.43
N PRO A 147 19.60 -20.26 11.34
CA PRO A 147 19.69 -21.09 12.53
C PRO A 147 20.93 -20.64 13.32
N ALA A 148 20.68 -20.00 14.46
CA ALA A 148 21.72 -19.75 15.45
C ALA A 148 22.19 -21.11 16.00
N GLY A 149 23.44 -21.44 15.76
CA GLY A 149 24.17 -22.49 16.45
C GLY A 149 25.68 -22.27 16.33
N PRO A 150 26.50 -22.92 17.16
CA PRO A 150 26.45 -22.91 18.63
C PRO A 150 27.84 -22.66 19.25
N ALA A 151 27.91 -22.05 20.43
CA ALA A 151 29.06 -22.06 21.36
C ALA A 151 28.61 -21.39 22.67
N GLY A 152 28.82 -21.85 23.91
CA GLY A 152 29.50 -22.99 24.49
C GLY A 152 29.62 -22.73 26.01
N ALA A 153 29.69 -23.82 26.79
CA ALA A 153 30.20 -23.93 28.16
C ALA A 153 29.29 -23.74 29.41
N ALA A 154 29.26 -24.83 30.19
CA ALA A 154 29.12 -25.00 31.65
C ALA A 154 27.77 -24.64 32.32
N GLY A 155 27.09 -25.49 33.10
CA GLY A 155 27.39 -26.81 33.66
C GLY A 155 26.67 -26.94 35.02
N MET A 156 25.84 -27.97 35.23
CA MET A 156 25.63 -28.62 36.53
C MET A 156 24.66 -29.82 36.37
N ALA A 157 25.10 -31.01 36.74
CA ALA A 157 24.28 -32.21 37.03
C ALA A 157 24.17 -32.35 38.57
N PRO A 158 23.52 -33.37 39.21
CA PRO A 158 22.89 -34.61 38.70
C PRO A 158 21.56 -34.93 39.47
N PRO A 159 21.17 -36.21 39.77
CA PRO A 159 20.63 -37.25 38.87
C PRO A 159 19.28 -37.85 39.35
N SER A 160 18.69 -38.74 38.55
CA SER A 160 18.26 -40.11 38.95
C SER A 160 16.93 -40.56 38.32
N GLY A 161 16.88 -41.82 37.83
CA GLY A 161 15.62 -42.58 37.76
C GLY A 161 15.19 -43.20 36.42
N ALA A 162 15.74 -44.38 36.12
CA ALA A 162 15.06 -45.61 35.63
C ALA A 162 14.07 -45.65 34.43
N ALA A 163 14.41 -46.54 33.49
CA ALA A 163 13.59 -47.60 32.86
C ALA A 163 12.54 -47.31 31.74
N GLN A 164 12.90 -47.70 30.49
CA GLN A 164 12.23 -48.57 29.47
C GLN A 164 10.67 -48.60 29.27
N PRO A 165 10.13 -49.13 28.13
CA PRO A 165 10.28 -48.78 26.70
C PRO A 165 8.86 -48.79 25.99
N PRO A 166 8.64 -49.17 24.69
CA PRO A 166 7.74 -48.45 23.77
C PRO A 166 6.36 -49.11 23.52
N SER A 167 5.43 -48.42 22.85
CA SER A 167 4.25 -49.06 22.23
C SER A 167 3.93 -48.48 20.84
N LEU A 168 3.87 -49.42 19.89
CA LEU A 168 3.39 -49.30 18.51
C LEU A 168 1.86 -49.32 18.51
N SER A 169 1.19 -48.60 17.60
CA SER A 169 -0.04 -49.06 16.91
C SER A 169 -0.48 -48.08 15.81
N SER A 170 -0.56 -48.63 14.60
CA SER A 170 -1.03 -48.14 13.29
C SER A 170 -2.58 -47.94 13.23
N PRO A 171 -3.27 -47.88 12.08
CA PRO A 171 -3.10 -47.16 10.78
C PRO A 171 -4.38 -46.39 10.31
N SER A 172 -4.24 -45.60 9.22
CA SER A 172 -5.14 -45.27 8.07
C SER A 172 -6.64 -45.67 8.10
N PRO A 173 -7.59 -44.95 7.40
CA PRO A 173 -7.48 -44.69 5.95
C PRO A 173 -8.17 -43.43 5.35
N SER A 174 -7.72 -43.12 4.13
CA SER A 174 -8.37 -42.26 3.13
C SER A 174 -9.71 -42.85 2.65
N PRO A 175 -10.57 -42.04 2.00
CA PRO A 175 -10.79 -42.29 0.57
C PRO A 175 -10.90 -41.04 -0.30
N SER A 176 -10.81 -41.30 -1.59
CA SER A 176 -10.46 -40.41 -2.68
C SER A 176 -11.68 -39.94 -3.50
N ARG A 177 -11.53 -38.74 -4.10
CA ARG A 177 -12.06 -38.28 -5.42
C ARG A 177 -13.57 -37.93 -5.57
N PRO A 178 -13.98 -37.24 -6.67
CA PRO A 178 -13.22 -36.43 -7.65
C PRO A 178 -13.86 -35.05 -8.01
N SER A 179 -13.08 -34.19 -8.67
CA SER A 179 -13.52 -32.99 -9.42
C SER A 179 -14.25 -33.34 -10.73
N PRO A 180 -14.94 -32.35 -11.34
CA PRO A 180 -15.05 -32.27 -12.80
C PRO A 180 -14.52 -30.95 -13.36
N ALA A 181 -14.13 -31.02 -14.64
CA ALA A 181 -13.54 -29.97 -15.46
C ALA A 181 -14.57 -29.32 -16.41
N SER A 182 -14.31 -28.05 -16.75
CA SER A 182 -14.56 -27.28 -17.97
C SER A 182 -15.51 -27.80 -19.09
N GLY A 183 -16.38 -26.88 -19.59
CA GLY A 183 -16.85 -26.91 -20.99
C GLY A 183 -18.04 -25.99 -21.37
N GLN A 184 -17.72 -24.89 -22.08
CA GLN A 184 -18.42 -24.28 -23.26
C GLN A 184 -19.74 -23.46 -23.18
N ALA A 185 -19.61 -22.20 -23.64
CA ALA A 185 -20.38 -21.34 -24.55
C ALA A 185 -21.91 -21.48 -24.82
N ALA A 186 -22.58 -20.30 -24.75
CA ALA A 186 -23.47 -19.66 -25.75
C ALA A 186 -24.83 -19.14 -25.22
N GLY A 187 -25.22 -17.90 -25.59
CA GLY A 187 -26.63 -17.50 -25.71
C GLY A 187 -27.17 -16.38 -24.79
N SER A 188 -27.18 -15.14 -25.31
CA SER A 188 -28.13 -14.03 -25.11
C SER A 188 -29.02 -13.94 -23.85
N SER A 189 -28.90 -12.83 -23.12
CA SER A 189 -30.05 -11.98 -22.74
C SER A 189 -29.55 -10.62 -22.28
N GLN A 190 -30.15 -9.57 -22.84
CA GLN A 190 -30.10 -8.23 -22.29
C GLN A 190 -30.82 -8.28 -20.93
N ASP A 191 -30.09 -7.99 -19.87
CA ASP A 191 -30.65 -7.39 -18.67
C ASP A 191 -29.59 -6.42 -18.15
N ALA A 192 -29.94 -5.13 -18.23
CA ALA A 192 -29.13 -4.08 -17.62
C ALA A 192 -29.14 -4.28 -16.11
N PRO A 193 -27.97 -4.38 -15.43
CA PRO A 193 -27.96 -4.21 -14.00
C PRO A 193 -28.14 -2.71 -13.71
N GLU A 194 -29.35 -2.37 -13.27
CA GLU A 194 -29.66 -1.15 -12.54
C GLU A 194 -28.75 -1.09 -11.31
N GLY A 195 -27.70 -0.28 -11.41
CA GLY A 195 -26.62 -0.24 -10.42
C GLY A 195 -25.45 0.63 -10.88
N ASP A 196 -25.73 1.74 -11.55
CA ASP A 196 -24.74 2.76 -11.88
C ASP A 196 -24.43 3.59 -10.62
N TRP A 197 -23.59 3.03 -9.76
CA TRP A 197 -23.02 3.74 -8.63
C TRP A 197 -21.98 4.76 -9.10
N GLY A 198 -22.45 5.86 -9.69
CA GLY A 198 -21.65 7.05 -9.98
C GLY A 198 -20.47 6.81 -10.92
N ALA A 199 -20.60 5.92 -11.91
CA ALA A 199 -19.55 5.72 -12.90
C ALA A 199 -19.45 6.98 -13.78
N LEU A 200 -18.51 7.86 -13.47
CA LEU A 200 -18.14 8.94 -14.38
C LEU A 200 -17.61 8.30 -15.68
N PRO A 201 -18.04 8.80 -16.86
CA PRO A 201 -17.56 8.30 -18.13
C PRO A 201 -16.03 8.42 -18.19
N PRO A 202 -15.32 7.46 -18.82
CA PRO A 202 -13.88 7.48 -18.88
C PRO A 202 -13.40 8.72 -19.66
N GLU A 203 -12.82 9.69 -18.95
CA GLU A 203 -12.18 10.83 -19.61
C GLU A 203 -10.82 10.41 -20.17
N PRO A 204 -10.57 10.59 -21.49
CA PRO A 204 -9.27 10.32 -22.08
C PRO A 204 -8.26 11.32 -21.53
N GLN A 205 -7.39 10.87 -20.63
CA GLN A 205 -6.28 11.68 -20.16
C GLN A 205 -5.15 11.65 -21.18
N THR A 206 -4.81 12.82 -21.73
CA THR A 206 -3.65 12.97 -22.60
C THR A 206 -2.39 12.62 -21.81
N MET A 207 -1.64 11.62 -22.28
CA MET A 207 -0.33 11.29 -21.71
C MET A 207 0.64 12.44 -22.03
N ALA A 208 0.85 13.34 -21.06
CA ALA A 208 1.89 14.34 -21.18
C ALA A 208 3.26 13.64 -21.20
N ARG A 209 3.99 13.78 -22.30
CA ARG A 209 5.34 13.22 -22.45
C ARG A 209 6.23 13.86 -21.38
N VAL A 210 6.65 13.07 -20.41
CA VAL A 210 7.64 13.51 -19.41
C VAL A 210 8.93 13.81 -20.18
N ARG A 211 9.41 15.05 -20.08
CA ARG A 211 10.68 15.44 -20.65
C ARG A 211 11.76 14.78 -19.79
N SER A 212 12.57 13.95 -20.44
CA SER A 212 13.73 13.26 -19.86
C SER A 212 13.43 12.15 -18.85
N THR A 213 13.49 10.90 -19.32
CA THR A 213 14.12 9.82 -18.55
C THR A 213 15.56 9.76 -19.07
N GLY A 214 16.57 9.78 -18.19
CA GLY A 214 17.99 9.74 -18.58
C GLY A 214 18.28 8.73 -19.70
N ALA A 215 19.25 9.07 -20.56
CA ALA A 215 19.52 8.34 -21.78
C ALA A 215 19.81 6.85 -21.51
N TRP A 216 19.06 5.96 -22.16
CA TRP A 216 19.30 4.53 -22.10
C TRP A 216 20.70 4.23 -22.67
N PRO A 217 21.57 3.47 -21.97
CA PRO A 217 22.91 3.19 -22.48
C PRO A 217 22.81 2.42 -23.82
N PRO A 218 23.56 2.81 -24.86
CA PRO A 218 23.48 2.17 -26.16
C PRO A 218 23.84 0.68 -26.02
N LYS A 219 23.04 -0.16 -26.68
CA LYS A 219 23.25 -1.60 -26.77
C LYS A 219 24.66 -1.81 -27.35
N LYS A 220 25.56 -2.46 -26.60
CA LYS A 220 26.91 -2.80 -27.10
C LYS A 220 26.77 -3.54 -28.43
N ALA A 221 27.29 -2.92 -29.49
CA ALA A 221 27.49 -3.54 -30.79
C ALA A 221 28.76 -4.39 -30.77
#